data_AF-A0A970X5T2-F1
#
_entry.id   AF-A0A970X5T2-F1
#
_cell.length_a   1.000
_cell.length_b   1.000
_cell.length_c   1.000
_cell.angle_alpha   90.00
_cell.angle_beta   90.00
_cell.angle_gamma   90.00
#
_symmetry.space_group_name_H-M   'P 1'
#
loop_
_entity.id
_entity.type
_entity.pdbx_description
1 polymer ?
#
loop_
_entity_poly.entity_id
_entity_poly.type
_entity_poly.pdbx_seq_one_letter_code
_entity_poly.pdbx_strand_id
1 'polypeptide(L)' 'MAADPTDGDGGGGTPRHVAIITDGNGRWAQRRGLPTIEGHRAGADVVKARLRDAVDLGIAE' A
#
# COMPACT_ATOMS: atom_id res chain seq x y z
N MET A 1 -37.73 9.83 0.15
CA MET A 1 -36.75 8.76 -0.08
C MET A 1 -35.67 9.37 -0.96
N ALA A 2 -34.69 10.03 -0.33
CA ALA A 2 -33.56 10.61 -1.06
C ALA A 2 -32.60 9.46 -1.37
N ALA A 3 -32.25 9.32 -2.64
CA ALA A 3 -31.25 8.34 -3.07
C ALA A 3 -29.90 8.72 -2.45
N ASP A 4 -29.27 7.76 -1.79
CA ASP A 4 -27.92 7.84 -1.26
C ASP A 4 -26.94 7.98 -2.44
N PRO A 5 -26.04 8.98 -2.48
CA PRO A 5 -25.07 9.11 -3.56
C PRO A 5 -23.84 8.24 -3.26
N THR A 6 -24.06 6.94 -3.06
CA THR A 6 -23.00 5.95 -3.12
C THR A 6 -23.51 4.86 -4.04
N ASP A 7 -23.19 5.02 -5.33
CA ASP A 7 -22.70 3.94 -6.19
C ASP A 7 -22.97 4.29 -7.66
N GLY A 8 -21.87 4.52 -8.39
CA GLY A 8 -21.83 4.38 -9.84
C GLY A 8 -21.54 5.64 -10.63
N ASP A 9 -20.24 5.98 -10.76
CA ASP A 9 -19.73 6.42 -12.06
C ASP A 9 -18.62 5.46 -12.49
N GLY A 10 -18.81 4.82 -13.64
CA GLY A 10 -17.84 3.93 -14.27
C GLY A 10 -16.71 4.71 -14.96
N GLY A 11 -16.10 5.66 -14.25
CA GLY A 11 -14.98 6.50 -14.71
C GLY A 11 -13.77 6.35 -13.79
N GLY A 12 -12.66 5.82 -14.30
CA GLY A 12 -11.44 5.53 -13.56
C GLY A 12 -10.74 6.76 -13.00
N GLY A 13 -11.16 7.22 -11.83
CA GLY A 13 -10.47 8.24 -11.03
C GLY A 13 -9.49 7.61 -10.04
N THR A 14 -8.42 8.33 -9.70
CA THR A 14 -7.49 7.93 -8.63
C THR A 14 -8.24 7.78 -7.30
N PRO A 15 -8.06 6.67 -6.56
CA PRO A 15 -8.67 6.50 -5.25
C PRO A 15 -8.19 7.59 -4.28
N ARG A 16 -9.11 8.13 -3.47
CA ARG A 16 -8.77 9.15 -2.48
C ARG A 16 -7.97 8.60 -1.30
N HIS A 17 -8.27 7.36 -0.90
CA HIS A 17 -7.66 6.71 0.27
C HIS A 17 -7.17 5.30 -0.06
N VAL A 18 -5.95 4.94 0.36
CA VAL A 18 -5.37 3.61 0.20
C VAL A 18 -4.68 3.16 1.50
N ALA A 19 -5.14 2.04 2.05
CA ALA A 19 -4.48 1.38 3.17
C ALA A 19 -3.63 0.19 2.68
N ILE A 20 -2.40 0.06 3.20
CA ILE A 20 -1.46 -1.01 2.85
C ILE A 20 -1.19 -1.89 4.08
N ILE A 21 -1.38 -3.20 3.93
CA ILE A 21 -0.94 -4.20 4.91
C ILE A 21 0.38 -4.80 4.43
N THR A 22 1.46 -4.53 5.15
CA THR A 22 2.74 -5.17 4.87
C THR A 22 2.80 -6.56 5.49
N ASP A 23 2.82 -7.60 4.66
CA ASP A 23 3.02 -9.00 5.09
C ASP A 23 4.25 -9.62 4.41
N GLY A 24 4.82 -10.64 5.04
CA GLY A 24 5.84 -11.49 4.44
C GLY A 24 7.29 -11.10 4.69
N ASN A 25 7.56 -10.04 5.46
CA ASN A 25 8.93 -9.60 5.78
C ASN A 25 9.78 -10.72 6.42
N GLY A 26 9.22 -11.47 7.37
CA GLY A 26 9.91 -12.61 7.98
C GLY A 26 10.19 -13.75 6.99
N ARG A 27 9.20 -14.10 6.16
CA ARG A 27 9.36 -15.12 5.09
C ARG A 27 10.39 -14.68 4.06
N TRP A 28 10.43 -13.39 3.72
CA TRP A 28 11.39 -12.79 2.80
C TRP A 28 12.82 -12.91 3.33
N ALA A 29 13.04 -12.67 4.63
CA ALA A 29 14.35 -12.81 5.26
C ALA A 29 14.77 -14.29 5.35
N GLN A 30 13.84 -15.16 5.77
CA GLN A 30 14.10 -16.60 5.92
C GLN A 30 14.51 -17.24 4.59
N ARG A 31 13.83 -16.92 3.47
CA ARG A 31 14.18 -17.43 2.13
C ARG A 31 15.57 -17.00 1.65
N ARG A 32 16.17 -15.98 2.28
CA ARG A 32 17.51 -15.46 1.97
C ARG A 32 18.56 -15.84 3.02
N GLY A 33 18.19 -16.62 4.03
CA GLY A 33 19.09 -16.93 5.14
C GLY A 33 19.48 -15.70 5.98
N LEU A 34 18.65 -14.65 5.95
CA LEU A 34 18.91 -13.40 6.67
C LEU A 34 18.17 -13.36 8.01
N PRO A 35 18.68 -12.61 9.00
CA PRO A 35 17.95 -12.30 10.24
C PRO A 35 16.62 -11.58 9.96
N THR A 36 15.60 -11.82 10.79
CA THR A 36 14.26 -11.19 10.67
C THR A 36 14.31 -9.67 10.58
N ILE A 37 15.26 -9.02 11.28
CA ILE A 37 15.41 -7.56 11.26
C ILE A 37 15.74 -7.02 9.85
N GLU A 38 16.43 -7.79 9.01
CA GLU A 38 16.69 -7.42 7.62
C GLU A 38 15.41 -7.44 6.79
N GLY A 39 14.48 -8.36 7.09
CA GLY A 39 13.14 -8.36 6.51
C GLY A 39 12.34 -7.12 6.89
N HIS A 40 12.44 -6.65 8.14
CA HIS A 40 11.79 -5.40 8.56
C HIS A 40 12.39 -4.18 7.88
N ARG A 41 13.72 -4.12 7.74
CA ARG A 41 14.41 -3.02 7.02
C ARG A 41 13.98 -2.98 5.56
N ALA A 42 14.01 -4.12 4.88
CA ALA A 42 13.53 -4.23 3.50
C ALA A 42 12.05 -3.85 3.37
N GLY A 43 11.20 -4.28 4.31
CA GLY A 43 9.79 -3.89 4.34
C GLY A 43 9.58 -2.38 4.50
N ALA A 44 10.37 -1.71 5.34
CA ALA A 44 10.31 -0.26 5.53
C ALA A 44 10.70 0.50 4.25
N ASP A 45 11.74 0.04 3.55
CA ASP A 45 12.16 0.64 2.28
C ASP A 45 11.07 0.51 1.20
N VAL A 46 10.40 -0.65 1.16
CA VAL A 46 9.26 -0.89 0.27
C VAL A 46 8.10 0.06 0.58
N VAL A 47 7.71 0.20 1.85
CA VAL A 47 6.66 1.15 2.27
C VAL A 47 7.01 2.56 1.84
N LYS A 48 8.25 3.00 2.07
CA LYS A 48 8.70 4.33 1.69
C LYS A 48 8.63 4.56 0.17
N ALA A 49 8.94 3.55 -0.63
CA ALA A 49 8.76 3.62 -2.08
C ALA A 49 7.27 3.73 -2.46
N ARG A 50 6.41 2.88 -1.87
CA ARG A 50 4.97 2.89 -2.14
C ARG A 50 4.28 4.22 -1.75
N LEU A 51 4.73 4.85 -0.67
CA LEU A 51 4.21 6.17 -0.28
C LEU A 51 4.57 7.25 -1.31
N ARG A 52 5.75 7.18 -1.94
CA ARG A 52 6.12 8.09 -3.03
C ARG A 52 5.26 7.83 -4.26
N ASP A 53 5.09 6.55 -4.62
CA ASP A 53 4.21 6.14 -5.71
C ASP A 53 2.78 6.69 -5.49
N ALA A 54 2.28 6.64 -4.25
CA ALA A 54 0.95 7.16 -3.91
C ALA A 54 0.82 8.67 -4.13
N VAL A 55 1.85 9.44 -3.78
CA VAL A 55 1.90 10.89 -4.03
C VAL A 55 1.91 11.17 -5.53
N ASP A 56 2.74 10.45 -6.29
CA ASP A 56 2.85 10.62 -7.75
C ASP A 56 1.54 10.26 -8.47
N LEU A 57 0.77 9.32 -7.91
CA LEU A 57 -0.54 8.92 -8.42
C LEU A 57 -1.68 9.87 -8.01
N GLY A 58 -1.43 10.82 -7.09
CA GLY A 58 -2.43 11.77 -6.59
C GLY A 58 -3.36 11.19 -5.52
N ILE A 59 -2.94 10.16 -4.81
CA ILE A 59 -3.69 9.59 -3.68
C ILE A 59 -3.50 10.53 -2.48
N ALA A 60 -4.60 10.89 -1.80
CA ALA A 60 -4.57 11.89 -0.74
C ALA A 60 -4.29 11.30 0.65
N GLU A 61 -4.73 10.07 0.90
CA GLU A 61 -4.74 9.44 2.24
C GLU A 61 -4.35 7.96 2.22
#